data_AF-A0A916CQB7-F1
#
_entry.id   AF-A0A916CQB7-F1
#
_cell.length_a   1.000
_cell.length_b   1.000
_cell.length_c   1.000
_cell.angle_alpha   90.00
_cell.angle_beta   90.00
_cell.angle_gamma   90.00
#
_symmetry.space_group_name_H-M   'P 1'
#
loop_
_entity.id
_entity.type
_entity.pdbx_description
1 polymer ?
#
loop_
_entity_poly.entity_id
_entity_poly.type
_entity_poly.pdbx_seq_one_letter_code
_entity_poly.pdbx_strand_id
1 'polypeptide(L)'
;AQLSGLPVYFGLYTAFVPAILGALWGSSRQLATGPVAIISLMTAAAVTPLAVPFTEEYIGLALLLTLMVGVIQFSLGAIKLGTIVNFVSHPVILGFMNAAAIIIGLSQLDMLLGIPKGRSDSFLKDIWEMLGYLPQTHLPTLAMSIFALALMLGLKKIAILSKPSVLIAVVVTTLVSVAVGFEQKATAKPEQIADPAVRELVVAYAQADKQINELTAEATAMAGRLRAAEKAGDARTAADLRHQIDLAKLDATSQQGHNKVRLAQIRKLNFERTQPAEGQPAQLHVKGKLPVGIESDGREWHVKKIEKGELKLMGGGDVVGNIPAGLPSFRLPTLTLDAILSLLSAAIIVALVAFMESISMAKAMATKSKQKIDPNQELIGQGLSNLGGAFFQAYPACGSFTGSAINLQAGAKTGFAMVFNGIFVAVTLLFLTPYLYHLPKAVLAVIILLAVTSLVTPEALKH
;
A
#
# COMPACT_ATOMS: atom_id res chain seq x y z
N ALA A 1 1.14 3.31 0.07
CA ALA A 1 0.47 3.65 -1.19
C ALA A 1 -0.77 2.79 -1.42
N GLN A 2 -0.65 1.48 -1.67
CA GLN A 2 -1.86 0.66 -1.84
C GLN A 2 -2.75 0.65 -0.59
N LEU A 3 -2.13 0.61 0.60
CA LEU A 3 -2.82 0.75 1.89
C LEU A 3 -3.51 2.11 2.10
N SER A 4 -3.11 3.14 1.35
CA SER A 4 -3.66 4.49 1.46
C SER A 4 -4.68 4.79 0.36
N GLY A 5 -5.21 3.78 -0.34
CA GLY A 5 -6.14 3.98 -1.45
C GLY A 5 -5.53 4.68 -2.68
N LEU A 6 -4.19 4.73 -2.76
CA LEU A 6 -3.45 5.37 -3.84
C LEU A 6 -2.79 4.32 -4.76
N PRO A 7 -2.56 4.65 -6.04
CA PRO A 7 -1.77 3.81 -6.93
C PRO A 7 -0.40 3.46 -6.32
N VAL A 8 0.08 2.24 -6.56
CA VAL A 8 1.28 1.69 -5.90
C VAL A 8 2.52 2.57 -6.06
N TYR A 9 2.67 3.22 -7.23
CA TYR A 9 3.81 4.08 -7.54
C TYR A 9 3.92 5.33 -6.66
N PHE A 10 2.84 5.77 -6.00
CA PHE A 10 2.91 6.85 -4.99
C PHE A 10 3.86 6.48 -3.83
N GLY A 11 4.14 5.20 -3.60
CA GLY A 11 5.14 4.78 -2.62
C GLY A 11 6.55 5.22 -3.00
N LEU A 12 6.88 5.19 -4.30
CA LEU A 12 8.16 5.69 -4.81
C LEU A 12 8.21 7.22 -4.72
N TYR A 13 7.11 7.91 -5.00
CA TYR A 13 7.04 9.38 -4.87
C TYR A 13 7.25 9.83 -3.43
N THR A 14 6.59 9.16 -2.47
CA THR A 14 6.80 9.41 -1.05
C THR A 14 8.22 9.05 -0.57
N ALA A 15 8.91 8.12 -1.24
CA ALA A 15 10.31 7.79 -0.95
C ALA A 15 11.32 8.72 -1.66
N PHE A 16 10.86 9.70 -2.43
CA PHE A 16 11.71 10.62 -3.20
C PHE A 16 11.90 11.97 -2.50
N VAL A 17 11.00 12.95 -2.72
CA VAL A 17 11.14 14.32 -2.19
C VAL A 17 11.08 14.36 -0.65
N PRO A 18 10.12 13.68 0.01
CA PRO A 18 10.07 13.63 1.47
C PRO A 18 11.37 13.10 2.11
N ALA A 19 11.97 12.07 1.51
CA ALA A 19 13.23 11.49 1.98
C ALA A 19 14.38 12.50 1.98
N ILE A 20 14.51 13.29 0.91
CA ILE A 20 15.56 14.30 0.77
C ILE A 20 15.37 15.42 1.78
N LEU A 21 14.17 16.01 1.82
CA LEU A 21 13.87 17.14 2.68
C LEU A 21 13.92 16.77 4.17
N GLY A 22 13.36 15.61 4.54
CA GLY A 22 13.39 15.13 5.92
C GLY A 22 14.82 14.94 6.42
N ALA A 23 15.72 14.47 5.56
CA ALA A 23 17.11 14.22 5.93
C ALA A 23 18.00 15.47 5.98
N LEU A 24 17.67 16.50 5.22
CA LEU A 24 18.40 17.78 5.19
C LEU A 24 18.05 18.67 6.38
N TRP A 25 16.81 18.63 6.86
CA TRP A 25 16.32 19.49 7.94
C TRP A 25 16.01 18.77 9.26
N GLY A 26 15.98 17.44 9.26
CA GLY A 26 15.80 16.62 10.47
C GLY A 26 17.05 16.56 11.35
N SER A 27 16.88 16.09 12.58
CA SER A 27 17.95 15.97 13.57
C SER A 27 18.67 14.61 13.49
N SER A 28 17.94 13.57 13.08
CA SER A 28 18.45 12.19 13.03
C SER A 28 19.27 11.92 11.78
N ARG A 29 20.46 11.34 11.96
CA ARG A 29 21.37 11.00 10.86
C ARG A 29 21.00 9.73 10.10
N GLN A 30 20.17 8.86 10.69
CA GLN A 30 19.82 7.56 10.11
C GLN A 30 18.34 7.44 9.77
N LEU A 31 17.50 8.39 10.19
CA LEU A 31 16.06 8.29 9.99
C LEU A 31 15.72 8.30 8.48
N ALA A 32 15.03 7.26 8.03
CA ALA A 32 14.58 7.13 6.66
C ALA A 32 13.12 7.59 6.54
N THR A 33 12.91 8.85 6.14
CA THR A 33 11.57 9.37 5.89
C THR A 33 10.98 8.79 4.60
N GLY A 34 9.74 8.31 4.66
CA GLY A 34 9.10 7.69 3.50
C GLY A 34 7.71 7.11 3.81
N PRO A 35 7.22 6.20 2.96
CA PRO A 35 5.90 5.59 3.12
C PRO A 35 5.86 4.62 4.30
N VAL A 36 4.90 4.80 5.20
CA VAL A 36 4.69 3.90 6.36
C VAL A 36 3.27 3.36 6.40
N ALA A 37 3.11 2.11 6.86
CA ALA A 37 1.84 1.39 6.80
C ALA A 37 0.73 2.05 7.63
N ILE A 38 1.01 2.44 8.89
CA ILE A 38 0.03 3.07 9.77
C ILE A 38 -0.44 4.41 9.20
N ILE A 39 0.49 5.27 8.79
CA ILE A 39 0.15 6.55 8.16
C ILE A 39 -0.58 6.36 6.83
N SER A 40 -0.26 5.30 6.07
CA SER A 40 -1.02 4.94 4.87
C SER A 40 -2.47 4.59 5.20
N LEU A 41 -2.71 3.76 6.22
CA LEU A 41 -4.05 3.39 6.66
C LEU A 41 -4.83 4.58 7.20
N MET A 42 -4.19 5.47 7.97
CA MET A 42 -4.82 6.68 8.47
C MET A 42 -5.16 7.66 7.35
N THR A 43 -4.31 7.76 6.33
CA THR A 43 -4.61 8.52 5.11
C THR A 43 -5.86 7.95 4.43
N ALA A 44 -5.96 6.62 4.31
CA ALA A 44 -7.16 6.01 3.77
C ALA A 44 -8.41 6.29 4.61
N ALA A 45 -8.33 6.12 5.93
CA ALA A 45 -9.45 6.39 6.83
C ALA A 45 -9.91 7.86 6.79
N ALA A 46 -9.00 8.80 6.58
CA ALA A 46 -9.30 10.22 6.49
C ALA A 46 -9.96 10.62 5.16
N VAL A 47 -9.54 10.02 4.05
CA VAL A 47 -9.94 10.46 2.70
C VAL A 47 -11.09 9.64 2.13
N THR A 48 -11.20 8.35 2.47
CA THR A 48 -12.26 7.45 1.95
C THR A 48 -13.69 7.93 2.25
N PRO A 49 -13.99 8.57 3.40
CA PRO A 49 -15.32 9.15 3.64
C PRO A 49 -15.66 10.35 2.74
N LEU A 50 -14.67 10.92 2.05
CA LEU A 50 -14.78 12.14 1.26
C LEU A 50 -14.67 11.89 -0.25
N ALA A 51 -13.95 10.86 -0.67
CA ALA A 51 -13.77 10.50 -2.08
C ALA A 51 -13.56 9.00 -2.26
N VAL A 52 -13.86 8.50 -3.45
CA VAL A 52 -13.64 7.10 -3.84
C VAL A 52 -12.14 6.84 -4.06
N PRO A 53 -11.52 5.82 -3.44
CA PRO A 53 -10.12 5.46 -3.67
C PRO A 53 -9.74 5.35 -5.15
N PHE A 54 -8.48 5.61 -5.48
CA PHE A 54 -7.93 5.61 -6.85
C PHE A 54 -8.51 6.65 -7.84
N THR A 55 -9.43 7.52 -7.42
CA THR A 55 -9.92 8.64 -8.24
C THR A 55 -9.00 9.87 -8.14
N GLU A 56 -9.06 10.76 -9.13
CA GLU A 56 -8.31 12.03 -9.12
C GLU A 56 -8.69 12.93 -7.94
N GLU A 57 -9.96 12.92 -7.52
CA GLU A 57 -10.43 13.65 -6.35
C GLU A 57 -9.80 13.12 -5.07
N TYR A 58 -9.74 11.80 -4.92
CA TYR A 58 -9.09 11.15 -3.78
C TYR A 58 -7.60 11.47 -3.70
N ILE A 59 -6.91 11.42 -4.85
CA ILE A 59 -5.51 11.83 -4.95
C ILE A 59 -5.37 13.28 -4.48
N GLY A 60 -6.20 14.20 -4.98
CA GLY A 60 -6.20 15.61 -4.57
C GLY A 60 -6.35 15.81 -3.05
N LEU A 61 -7.30 15.12 -2.43
CA LEU A 61 -7.52 15.17 -0.97
C LEU A 61 -6.36 14.56 -0.17
N ALA A 62 -5.74 13.48 -0.65
CA ALA A 62 -4.56 12.90 0.00
C ALA A 62 -3.35 13.85 -0.05
N LEU A 63 -3.15 14.57 -1.15
CA LEU A 63 -2.10 15.60 -1.24
C LEU A 63 -2.41 16.80 -0.35
N LEU A 64 -3.67 17.21 -0.25
CA LEU A 64 -4.10 18.27 0.68
C LEU A 64 -3.85 17.85 2.14
N LEU A 65 -4.22 16.62 2.51
CA LEU A 65 -3.93 16.08 3.83
C LEU A 65 -2.43 16.10 4.12
N THR A 66 -1.60 15.73 3.14
CA THR A 66 -0.13 15.79 3.24
C THR A 66 0.37 17.19 3.49
N LEU A 67 -0.14 18.17 2.75
CA LEU A 67 0.19 19.58 2.92
C LEU A 67 -0.18 20.05 4.33
N MET A 68 -1.40 19.73 4.80
CA MET A 68 -1.87 20.11 6.14
C MET A 68 -1.03 19.47 7.24
N VAL A 69 -0.70 18.18 7.12
CA VAL A 69 0.21 17.48 8.04
C VAL A 69 1.56 18.19 8.09
N GLY A 70 2.11 18.55 6.93
CA GLY A 70 3.35 19.29 6.82
C GLY A 70 3.29 20.67 7.49
N VAL A 71 2.22 21.45 7.26
CA VAL A 71 2.02 22.76 7.91
C VAL A 71 1.94 22.61 9.43
N ILE A 72 1.14 21.65 9.92
CA ILE A 72 0.96 21.41 11.35
C ILE A 72 2.30 21.03 11.99
N GLN A 73 3.03 20.08 11.40
CA GLN A 73 4.33 19.67 11.90
C GLN A 73 5.34 20.83 11.85
N PHE A 74 5.49 21.50 10.72
CA PHE A 74 6.40 22.65 10.65
C PHE A 74 6.08 23.71 11.71
N SER A 75 4.79 24.03 11.89
CA SER A 75 4.32 25.00 12.88
C SER A 75 4.67 24.55 14.30
N LEU A 76 4.30 23.32 14.69
CA LEU A 76 4.58 22.74 16.01
C LEU A 76 6.09 22.74 16.33
N GLY A 77 6.94 22.46 15.34
CA GLY A 77 8.39 22.51 15.48
C GLY A 77 8.92 23.93 15.66
N ALA A 78 8.41 24.88 14.87
CA ALA A 78 8.79 26.30 14.95
C ALA A 78 8.43 26.93 16.31
N ILE A 79 7.29 26.55 16.90
CA ILE A 79 6.87 26.99 18.24
C ILE A 79 7.46 26.14 19.38
N LYS A 80 8.39 25.23 19.07
CA LYS A 80 9.11 24.38 20.02
C LYS A 80 8.23 23.45 20.87
N LEU A 81 7.12 22.97 20.31
CA LEU A 81 6.20 22.03 20.98
C LEU A 81 6.62 20.56 20.88
N GLY A 82 7.74 20.24 20.24
CA GLY A 82 8.25 18.87 20.13
C GLY A 82 8.52 18.20 21.48
N THR A 83 8.81 18.99 22.51
CA THR A 83 8.99 18.50 23.89
C THR A 83 7.68 18.02 24.53
N ILE A 84 6.51 18.57 24.15
CA ILE A 84 5.21 18.16 24.70
C ILE A 84 4.77 16.82 24.11
N VAL A 85 5.17 16.53 22.88
CA VAL A 85 4.84 15.25 22.21
C VAL A 85 5.86 14.15 22.58
N ASN A 86 6.78 14.43 23.50
CA ASN A 86 7.95 13.61 23.83
C ASN A 86 7.74 12.62 25.02
N PHE A 87 6.54 12.06 25.18
CA PHE A 87 6.20 11.19 26.31
C PHE A 87 6.16 9.69 25.98
N VAL A 88 6.84 9.24 24.92
CA VAL A 88 6.90 7.81 24.60
C VAL A 88 7.99 7.13 25.42
N SER A 89 7.59 6.25 26.34
CA SER A 89 8.51 5.47 27.16
C SER A 89 9.23 4.39 26.34
N HIS A 90 10.43 4.02 26.76
CA HIS A 90 11.21 2.97 26.08
C HIS A 90 10.47 1.62 25.94
N PRO A 91 9.73 1.14 26.96
CA PRO A 91 8.91 -0.08 26.83
C PRO A 91 7.82 0.01 25.76
N VAL A 92 7.17 1.18 25.61
CA VAL A 92 6.14 1.38 24.58
C VAL A 92 6.75 1.29 23.18
N ILE A 93 7.96 1.84 22.98
CA ILE A 93 8.68 1.74 21.70
C ILE A 93 8.99 0.27 21.37
N LEU A 94 9.51 -0.50 22.35
CA LEU A 94 9.80 -1.93 22.16
C LEU A 94 8.56 -2.76 21.85
N GLY A 95 7.47 -2.54 22.59
CA GLY A 95 6.19 -3.21 22.34
C GLY A 95 5.65 -2.89 20.95
N PHE A 96 5.70 -1.62 20.55
CA PHE A 96 5.30 -1.18 19.22
C PHE A 96 6.16 -1.80 18.11
N MET A 97 7.49 -1.82 18.26
CA MET A 97 8.40 -2.41 17.26
C MET A 97 8.15 -3.91 17.06
N ASN A 98 7.94 -4.66 18.14
CA ASN A 98 7.64 -6.10 18.05
C ASN A 98 6.27 -6.35 17.40
N ALA A 99 5.24 -5.58 17.78
CA ALA A 99 3.91 -5.68 17.16
C ALA A 99 3.96 -5.33 15.67
N ALA A 100 4.62 -4.24 15.30
CA ALA A 100 4.81 -3.83 13.91
C ALA A 100 5.56 -4.91 13.11
N ALA A 101 6.62 -5.49 13.66
CA ALA A 101 7.37 -6.56 13.01
C ALA A 101 6.49 -7.79 12.73
N ILE A 102 5.71 -8.24 13.71
CA ILE A 102 4.78 -9.38 13.56
C ILE A 102 3.72 -9.06 12.49
N ILE A 103 3.11 -7.88 12.54
CA ILE A 103 2.08 -7.44 11.58
C ILE A 103 2.65 -7.39 10.16
N ILE A 104 3.81 -6.76 9.98
CA ILE A 104 4.45 -6.65 8.67
C ILE A 104 4.78 -8.05 8.15
N GLY A 105 5.43 -8.90 8.96
CA GLY A 105 5.80 -10.27 8.58
C GLY A 105 4.60 -11.11 8.15
N LEU A 106 3.53 -11.12 8.95
CA LEU A 106 2.29 -11.84 8.60
C LEU A 106 1.61 -11.27 7.36
N SER A 107 1.68 -9.96 7.14
CA SER A 107 1.11 -9.30 5.96
C SER A 107 1.86 -9.57 4.64
N GLN A 108 3.00 -10.26 4.68
CA GLN A 108 3.75 -10.70 3.51
C GLN A 108 3.42 -12.13 3.08
N LEU A 109 2.71 -12.91 3.91
CA LEU A 109 2.57 -14.35 3.68
C LEU A 109 1.70 -14.67 2.45
N ASP A 110 0.69 -13.85 2.16
CA ASP A 110 -0.12 -13.93 0.94
C ASP A 110 0.75 -13.80 -0.32
N MET A 111 1.68 -12.83 -0.34
CA MET A 111 2.61 -12.60 -1.44
C MET A 111 3.66 -13.72 -1.56
N LEU A 112 4.12 -14.29 -0.44
CA LEU A 112 5.09 -15.39 -0.43
C LEU A 112 4.50 -16.70 -0.96
N LEU A 113 3.25 -16.99 -0.60
CA LEU A 113 2.52 -18.19 -0.99
C LEU A 113 1.77 -18.03 -2.32
N GLY A 114 1.66 -16.80 -2.84
CA GLY A 114 0.90 -16.50 -4.06
C GLY A 114 -0.60 -16.75 -3.90
N ILE A 115 -1.13 -16.54 -2.69
CA ILE A 115 -2.54 -16.74 -2.39
C ILE A 115 -3.32 -15.49 -2.80
N PRO A 116 -4.48 -15.60 -3.48
CA PRO A 116 -5.31 -14.47 -3.88
C PRO A 116 -6.11 -13.87 -2.71
N LYS A 117 -5.49 -13.71 -1.53
CA LYS A 117 -6.13 -13.14 -0.35
C LYS A 117 -6.25 -11.62 -0.54
N GLY A 118 -7.45 -11.09 -0.40
CA GLY A 118 -7.62 -9.65 -0.20
C GLY A 118 -7.12 -9.23 1.19
N ARG A 119 -7.07 -7.91 1.43
CA ARG A 119 -6.98 -7.36 2.79
C ARG A 119 -8.37 -6.99 3.29
N SER A 120 -8.65 -7.28 4.55
CA SER A 120 -9.88 -6.86 5.22
C SER A 120 -9.62 -5.73 6.23
N ASP A 121 -10.68 -5.21 6.83
CA ASP A 121 -10.61 -4.10 7.79
C ASP A 121 -10.09 -4.58 9.16
N SER A 122 -10.00 -5.91 9.37
CA SER A 122 -9.52 -6.52 10.59
C SER A 122 -8.32 -7.41 10.31
N PHE A 123 -7.17 -7.02 10.85
CA PHE A 123 -5.94 -7.79 10.74
C PHE A 123 -6.07 -9.20 11.38
N LEU A 124 -6.77 -9.31 12.50
CA LEU A 124 -7.00 -10.61 13.17
C LEU A 124 -7.84 -11.54 12.28
N LYS A 125 -8.86 -10.99 11.61
CA LYS A 125 -9.66 -11.73 10.65
C LYS A 125 -8.82 -12.17 9.46
N ASP A 126 -7.94 -11.30 8.97
CA ASP A 126 -7.04 -11.60 7.87
C ASP A 126 -6.11 -12.79 8.16
N ILE A 127 -5.61 -12.93 9.39
CA ILE A 127 -4.81 -14.08 9.84
C ILE A 127 -5.65 -15.36 9.80
N TRP A 128 -6.86 -15.31 10.35
CA TRP A 128 -7.74 -16.48 10.41
C TRP A 128 -8.15 -16.95 9.01
N GLU A 129 -8.54 -16.01 8.15
CA GLU A 129 -8.90 -16.30 6.76
C GLU A 129 -7.73 -16.91 5.99
N MET A 130 -6.50 -16.42 6.22
CA MET A 130 -5.29 -16.91 5.56
C MET A 130 -5.09 -18.42 5.73
N LEU A 131 -5.41 -18.98 6.91
CA LEU A 131 -5.32 -20.42 7.15
C LEU A 131 -6.25 -21.22 6.22
N GLY A 132 -7.43 -20.69 5.90
CA GLY A 132 -8.38 -21.31 4.97
C GLY A 132 -7.93 -21.29 3.51
N TYR A 133 -6.98 -20.41 3.16
CA TYR A 133 -6.42 -20.32 1.80
C TYR A 133 -5.10 -21.08 1.62
N LEU A 134 -4.52 -21.67 2.68
CA LEU A 134 -3.29 -22.46 2.58
C LEU A 134 -3.34 -23.55 1.47
N PRO A 135 -4.46 -24.27 1.25
CA PRO A 135 -4.55 -25.23 0.16
C PRO A 135 -4.46 -24.62 -1.25
N GLN A 136 -4.69 -23.31 -1.39
CA GLN A 136 -4.61 -22.56 -2.65
C GLN A 136 -3.23 -21.92 -2.88
N THR A 137 -2.20 -22.42 -2.20
CA THR A 137 -0.83 -21.95 -2.38
C THR A 137 -0.37 -22.15 -3.82
N HIS A 138 0.10 -21.07 -4.46
CA HIS A 138 0.63 -21.13 -5.81
C HIS A 138 2.10 -21.59 -5.77
N LEU A 139 2.32 -22.88 -6.06
CA LEU A 139 3.64 -23.52 -5.96
C LEU A 139 4.77 -22.78 -6.70
N PRO A 140 4.58 -22.25 -7.93
CA PRO A 140 5.63 -21.47 -8.58
C PRO A 140 5.99 -20.19 -7.82
N THR A 141 5.02 -19.54 -7.18
CA THR A 141 5.28 -18.35 -6.35
C THR A 141 6.05 -18.73 -5.09
N LEU A 142 5.65 -19.82 -4.42
CA LEU A 142 6.38 -20.35 -3.27
C LEU A 142 7.83 -20.71 -3.63
N ALA A 143 8.03 -21.40 -4.76
CA ALA A 143 9.36 -21.74 -5.26
C ALA A 143 10.21 -20.49 -5.53
N MET A 144 9.62 -19.44 -6.14
CA MET A 144 10.28 -18.16 -6.35
C MET A 144 10.66 -17.48 -5.02
N SER A 145 9.78 -17.52 -4.01
CA SER A 145 10.04 -16.99 -2.66
C SER A 145 11.21 -17.73 -1.99
N ILE A 146 11.20 -19.06 -2.02
CA ILE A 146 12.27 -19.90 -1.45
C ILE A 146 13.59 -19.64 -2.19
N PHE A 147 13.55 -19.58 -3.52
CA PHE A 147 14.72 -19.28 -4.34
C PHE A 147 15.32 -17.91 -4.01
N ALA A 148 14.49 -16.87 -3.93
CA ALA A 148 14.92 -15.52 -3.58
C ALA A 148 15.54 -15.46 -2.18
N LEU A 149 14.93 -16.13 -1.20
CA LEU A 149 15.45 -16.22 0.17
C LEU A 149 16.80 -16.94 0.21
N ALA A 150 16.88 -18.12 -0.41
CA ALA A 150 18.12 -18.90 -0.48
C ALA A 150 19.23 -18.12 -1.19
N LEU A 151 18.92 -17.41 -2.27
CA LEU A 151 19.85 -16.56 -2.99
C LEU A 151 20.36 -15.41 -2.11
N MET A 152 19.49 -14.66 -1.45
CA MET A 152 19.91 -13.54 -0.58
C MET A 152 20.75 -14.03 0.61
N LEU A 153 20.36 -15.13 1.26
CA LEU A 153 21.11 -15.72 2.37
C LEU A 153 22.46 -16.29 1.91
N GLY A 154 22.51 -16.91 0.73
CA GLY A 154 23.73 -17.41 0.10
C GLY A 154 24.70 -16.27 -0.25
N LEU A 155 24.21 -15.22 -0.89
CA LEU A 155 25.00 -14.03 -1.23
C LEU A 155 25.52 -13.31 0.01
N LYS A 156 24.75 -13.31 1.11
CA LYS A 156 25.20 -12.75 2.39
C LYS A 156 26.44 -13.44 2.98
N LYS A 157 26.68 -14.72 2.65
CA LYS A 157 27.88 -15.46 3.10
C LYS A 157 29.16 -15.01 2.38
N ILE A 158 29.03 -14.38 1.22
CA ILE A 158 30.16 -13.91 0.41
C ILE A 158 30.41 -12.45 0.75
N ALA A 159 31.54 -12.15 1.39
CA ALA A 159 31.84 -10.81 1.93
C ALA A 159 31.68 -9.67 0.91
N ILE A 160 32.09 -9.87 -0.35
CA ILE A 160 31.99 -8.85 -1.40
C ILE A 160 30.55 -8.65 -1.91
N LEU A 161 29.71 -9.70 -1.85
CA LEU A 161 28.33 -9.67 -2.35
C LEU A 161 27.29 -9.40 -1.25
N SER A 162 27.70 -9.44 0.02
CA SER A 162 26.81 -9.28 1.15
C SER A 162 26.07 -7.94 1.15
N LYS A 163 26.76 -6.84 0.80
CA LYS A 163 26.18 -5.48 0.71
C LYS A 163 25.17 -5.34 -0.44
N PRO A 164 25.48 -5.71 -1.69
CA PRO A 164 24.51 -5.62 -2.80
C PRO A 164 23.57 -6.84 -2.91
N SER A 165 23.56 -7.76 -1.94
CA SER A 165 22.83 -9.04 -2.01
C SER A 165 21.36 -8.91 -2.44
N VAL A 166 20.65 -7.90 -1.92
CA VAL A 166 19.26 -7.60 -2.28
C VAL A 166 19.14 -7.18 -3.74
N LEU A 167 19.98 -6.26 -4.21
CA LEU A 167 19.94 -5.76 -5.59
C LEU A 167 20.28 -6.88 -6.59
N ILE A 168 21.28 -7.70 -6.27
CA ILE A 168 21.64 -8.87 -7.09
C ILE A 168 20.45 -9.84 -7.16
N ALA A 169 19.81 -10.13 -6.02
CA ALA A 169 18.64 -11.01 -6.00
C ALA A 169 17.48 -10.44 -6.82
N VAL A 170 17.22 -9.13 -6.76
CA VAL A 170 16.22 -8.47 -7.62
C VAL A 170 16.53 -8.67 -9.09
N VAL A 171 17.78 -8.44 -9.52
CA VAL A 171 18.17 -8.62 -10.93
C VAL A 171 18.03 -10.08 -11.36
N VAL A 172 18.61 -11.02 -10.60
CA VAL A 172 18.58 -12.45 -10.94
C VAL A 172 17.15 -12.99 -10.98
N THR A 173 16.33 -12.68 -9.98
CA THR A 173 14.94 -13.18 -9.94
C THR A 173 14.06 -12.54 -11.01
N THR A 174 14.34 -11.29 -11.41
CA THR A 174 13.67 -10.67 -12.56
C THR A 174 14.04 -11.38 -13.87
N LEU A 175 15.32 -11.72 -14.08
CA LEU A 175 15.75 -12.47 -15.25
C LEU A 175 15.15 -13.88 -15.29
N VAL A 176 15.10 -14.58 -14.14
CA VAL A 176 14.43 -15.89 -14.03
C VAL A 176 12.94 -15.78 -14.32
N SER A 177 12.28 -14.74 -13.79
CA SER A 177 10.87 -14.45 -14.04
C SER A 177 10.56 -14.29 -15.53
N VAL A 178 11.43 -13.57 -16.26
CA VAL A 178 11.32 -13.43 -17.72
C VAL A 178 11.57 -14.76 -18.43
N ALA A 179 12.64 -15.47 -18.08
CA ALA A 179 13.04 -16.71 -18.75
C ALA A 179 12.00 -17.83 -18.63
N VAL A 180 11.30 -17.90 -17.49
CA VAL A 180 10.26 -18.92 -17.23
C VAL A 180 8.87 -18.45 -17.70
N GLY A 181 8.72 -17.18 -18.09
CA GLY A 181 7.40 -16.60 -18.39
C GLY A 181 6.50 -16.62 -17.15
N PHE A 182 7.05 -16.21 -16.01
CA PHE A 182 6.43 -16.31 -14.68
C PHE A 182 5.08 -15.58 -14.59
N GLU A 183 4.94 -14.42 -15.25
CA GLU A 183 3.67 -13.73 -15.37
C GLU A 183 2.83 -14.30 -16.51
N GLN A 184 1.61 -14.74 -16.19
CA GLN A 184 0.60 -15.13 -17.17
C GLN A 184 -0.73 -14.49 -16.81
N LYS A 185 -1.18 -13.56 -17.66
CA LYS A 185 -2.43 -12.80 -17.49
C LYS A 185 -3.41 -13.15 -18.59
N ALA A 186 -4.68 -13.23 -18.22
CA ALA A 186 -5.78 -13.28 -19.18
C ALA A 186 -6.90 -12.36 -18.72
N THR A 187 -7.70 -11.87 -19.67
CA THR A 187 -8.95 -11.17 -19.37
C THR A 187 -10.08 -12.02 -19.91
N ALA A 188 -11.13 -12.15 -19.12
CA ALA A 188 -12.35 -12.79 -19.55
C ALA A 188 -13.57 -11.93 -19.21
N LYS A 189 -14.60 -12.01 -20.05
CA LYS A 189 -15.90 -11.43 -19.75
C LYS A 189 -16.79 -12.44 -19.04
N PRO A 190 -17.80 -12.02 -18.26
CA PRO A 190 -18.69 -12.93 -17.56
C PRO A 190 -19.38 -13.94 -18.50
N GLU A 191 -19.67 -13.55 -19.74
CA GLU A 191 -20.31 -14.42 -20.73
C GLU A 191 -19.45 -15.63 -21.13
N GLN A 192 -18.13 -15.53 -20.93
CA GLN A 192 -17.18 -16.62 -21.22
C GLN A 192 -17.11 -17.66 -20.09
N ILE A 193 -17.78 -17.43 -18.96
CA ILE A 193 -17.87 -18.42 -17.86
C ILE A 193 -18.91 -19.46 -18.23
N ALA A 194 -18.52 -20.73 -18.34
CA ALA A 194 -19.41 -21.81 -18.74
C ALA A 194 -20.45 -22.17 -17.67
N ASP A 195 -20.08 -22.11 -16.39
CA ASP A 195 -20.98 -22.44 -15.27
C ASP A 195 -21.97 -21.28 -15.00
N PRO A 196 -23.29 -21.50 -15.17
CA PRO A 196 -24.29 -20.44 -14.99
C PRO A 196 -24.33 -19.84 -13.58
N ALA A 197 -24.12 -20.66 -12.55
CA ALA A 197 -24.14 -20.19 -11.16
C ALA A 197 -22.93 -19.29 -10.85
N VAL A 198 -21.76 -19.66 -11.39
CA VAL A 198 -20.55 -18.83 -11.26
C VAL A 198 -20.67 -17.54 -12.08
N ARG A 199 -21.25 -17.64 -13.29
CA ARG A 199 -21.55 -16.47 -14.12
C ARG A 199 -22.46 -15.49 -13.39
N GLU A 200 -23.55 -15.96 -12.82
CA GLU A 200 -24.49 -15.15 -12.04
C GLU A 200 -23.79 -14.47 -10.85
N LEU A 201 -22.96 -15.21 -10.11
CA LEU A 201 -22.18 -14.67 -9.00
C LEU A 201 -21.26 -13.51 -9.42
N VAL A 202 -20.57 -13.65 -10.55
CA VAL A 202 -19.66 -12.62 -11.09
C VAL A 202 -20.44 -11.41 -11.62
N VAL A 203 -21.55 -11.63 -12.31
CA VAL A 203 -22.42 -10.55 -12.80
C VAL A 203 -23.02 -9.78 -11.62
N ALA A 204 -23.53 -10.47 -10.60
CA ALA A 204 -24.04 -9.86 -9.38
C ALA A 204 -22.95 -9.05 -8.66
N TYR A 205 -21.70 -9.54 -8.65
CA TYR A 205 -20.57 -8.78 -8.11
C TYR A 205 -20.33 -7.48 -8.88
N ALA A 206 -20.28 -7.56 -10.22
CA ALA A 206 -20.01 -6.40 -11.08
C ALA A 206 -21.13 -5.35 -11.01
N GLN A 207 -22.39 -5.79 -10.92
CA GLN A 207 -23.54 -4.91 -10.75
C GLN A 207 -23.52 -4.20 -9.39
N ALA A 208 -23.25 -4.95 -8.31
CA ALA A 208 -23.13 -4.36 -6.98
C ALA A 208 -21.95 -3.37 -6.90
N ASP A 209 -20.81 -3.67 -7.52
CA ASP A 209 -19.66 -2.75 -7.58
C ASP A 209 -20.00 -1.45 -8.29
N LYS A 210 -20.73 -1.54 -9.42
CA LYS A 210 -21.26 -0.36 -10.13
C LYS A 210 -22.21 0.45 -9.23
N GLN A 211 -23.16 -0.21 -8.57
CA GLN A 211 -24.12 0.47 -7.68
C GLN A 211 -23.44 1.13 -6.48
N ILE A 212 -22.43 0.50 -5.88
CA ILE A 212 -21.62 1.10 -4.80
C ILE A 212 -20.96 2.39 -5.29
N ASN A 213 -20.38 2.38 -6.49
CA ASN A 213 -19.73 3.55 -7.06
C ASN A 213 -20.74 4.66 -7.37
N GLU A 214 -21.93 4.32 -7.88
CA GLU A 214 -23.03 5.26 -8.12
C GLU A 214 -23.53 5.90 -6.81
N LEU A 215 -23.86 5.09 -5.79
CA LEU A 215 -24.29 5.57 -4.48
C LEU A 215 -23.24 6.48 -3.82
N THR A 216 -21.95 6.13 -3.94
CA THR A 216 -20.88 6.94 -3.38
C THR A 216 -20.73 8.27 -4.12
N ALA A 217 -20.83 8.25 -5.45
CA ALA A 217 -20.81 9.47 -6.26
C ALA A 217 -22.01 10.37 -5.97
N GLU A 218 -23.21 9.80 -5.80
CA GLU A 218 -24.42 10.51 -5.39
C GLU A 218 -24.26 11.14 -4.01
N ALA A 219 -23.75 10.38 -3.03
CA ALA A 219 -23.48 10.90 -1.69
C ALA A 219 -22.50 12.08 -1.71
N THR A 220 -21.43 12.01 -2.52
CA THR A 220 -20.49 13.12 -2.72
C THR A 220 -21.16 14.34 -3.36
N ALA A 221 -21.98 14.13 -4.39
CA ALA A 221 -22.72 15.22 -5.05
C ALA A 221 -23.72 15.89 -4.09
N MET A 222 -24.45 15.10 -3.30
CA MET A 222 -25.36 15.60 -2.27
C MET A 222 -24.60 16.34 -1.16
N ALA A 223 -23.42 15.88 -0.75
CA ALA A 223 -22.58 16.59 0.22
C ALA A 223 -22.16 17.98 -0.28
N GLY A 224 -21.91 18.14 -1.58
CA GLY A 224 -21.68 19.46 -2.18
C GLY A 224 -22.90 20.39 -2.07
N ARG A 225 -24.11 19.86 -2.37
CA ARG A 225 -25.36 20.62 -2.23
C ARG A 225 -25.69 20.94 -0.77
N LEU A 226 -25.39 20.03 0.15
CA LEU A 226 -25.59 20.20 1.59
C LEU A 226 -24.83 21.42 2.08
N ARG A 227 -23.54 21.52 1.73
CA ARG A 227 -22.71 22.68 2.09
C ARG A 227 -23.27 23.99 1.55
N ALA A 228 -23.79 23.98 0.31
CA ALA A 228 -24.42 25.16 -0.28
C ALA A 228 -25.70 25.56 0.47
N ALA A 229 -26.54 24.60 0.85
CA ALA A 229 -27.76 24.82 1.63
C ALA A 229 -27.43 25.36 3.04
N GLU A 230 -26.43 24.79 3.71
CA GLU A 230 -25.96 25.26 5.03
C GLU A 230 -25.45 26.70 4.96
N LYS A 231 -24.68 27.05 3.91
CA LYS A 231 -24.19 28.41 3.68
C LYS A 231 -25.32 29.41 3.39
N ALA A 232 -26.38 28.96 2.70
CA ALA A 232 -27.57 29.75 2.44
C ALA A 232 -28.51 29.87 3.66
N GLY A 233 -28.22 29.16 4.76
CA GLY A 233 -29.09 29.11 5.95
C GLY A 233 -30.38 28.30 5.74
N ASP A 234 -30.46 27.48 4.68
CA ASP A 234 -31.61 26.62 4.41
C ASP A 234 -31.53 25.33 5.25
N ALA A 235 -31.99 25.44 6.50
CA ALA A 235 -31.94 24.34 7.46
C ALA A 235 -32.76 23.11 7.02
N ARG A 236 -33.84 23.28 6.26
CA ARG A 236 -34.71 22.17 5.85
C ARG A 236 -34.04 21.36 4.75
N THR A 237 -33.54 22.03 3.71
CA THR A 237 -32.81 21.36 2.62
C THR A 237 -31.52 20.72 3.15
N ALA A 238 -30.83 21.38 4.09
CA ALA A 238 -29.65 20.81 4.72
C ALA A 238 -29.99 19.52 5.52
N ALA A 239 -31.07 19.52 6.30
CA ALA A 239 -31.49 18.34 7.06
C ALA A 239 -31.88 17.16 6.14
N ASP A 240 -32.62 17.43 5.07
CA ASP A 240 -33.01 16.41 4.09
C ASP A 240 -31.79 15.82 3.36
N LEU A 241 -30.87 16.68 2.90
CA LEU A 241 -29.64 16.23 2.26
C LEU A 241 -28.75 15.41 3.20
N ARG A 242 -28.61 15.79 4.47
CA ARG A 242 -27.87 14.98 5.46
C ARG A 242 -28.47 13.58 5.58
N HIS A 243 -29.78 13.49 5.71
CA HIS A 243 -30.47 12.20 5.80
C HIS A 243 -30.27 11.34 4.54
N GLN A 244 -30.38 11.92 3.33
CA GLN A 244 -30.17 11.19 2.08
C GLN A 244 -28.72 10.73 1.90
N ILE A 245 -27.74 11.54 2.30
CA ILE A 245 -26.32 11.17 2.31
C ILE A 245 -26.09 9.99 3.24
N ASP A 246 -26.65 10.03 4.45
CA ASP A 246 -26.49 8.95 5.43
C ASP A 246 -27.10 7.65 4.92
N LEU A 247 -28.30 7.70 4.32
CA LEU A 247 -28.92 6.53 3.68
C LEU A 247 -28.06 5.98 2.54
N ALA A 248 -27.62 6.83 1.60
CA ALA A 248 -26.79 6.40 0.47
C ALA A 248 -25.47 5.76 0.94
N LYS A 249 -24.85 6.29 2.01
CA LYS A 249 -23.64 5.72 2.63
C LYS A 249 -23.91 4.37 3.30
N LEU A 250 -25.03 4.24 4.01
CA LEU A 250 -25.42 2.97 4.64
C LEU A 250 -25.69 1.90 3.58
N ASP A 251 -26.39 2.25 2.50
CA ASP A 251 -26.66 1.34 1.38
C ASP A 251 -25.37 0.92 0.67
N ALA A 252 -24.47 1.88 0.39
CA ALA A 252 -23.16 1.60 -0.20
C ALA A 252 -22.34 0.66 0.70
N THR A 253 -22.34 0.89 2.02
CA THR A 253 -21.61 0.06 3.00
C THR A 253 -22.20 -1.35 3.07
N SER A 254 -23.53 -1.46 3.08
CA SER A 254 -24.24 -2.75 3.06
C SER A 254 -23.90 -3.55 1.79
N GLN A 255 -23.96 -2.90 0.62
CA GLN A 255 -23.59 -3.51 -0.65
C GLN A 255 -22.12 -3.92 -0.68
N GLN A 256 -21.20 -3.08 -0.16
CA GLN A 256 -19.78 -3.43 -0.03
C GLN A 256 -19.57 -4.69 0.82
N GLY A 257 -20.31 -4.83 1.92
CA GLY A 257 -20.28 -6.02 2.78
C GLY A 257 -20.66 -7.29 2.01
N HIS A 258 -21.78 -7.26 1.29
CA HIS A 258 -22.21 -8.38 0.45
C HIS A 258 -21.22 -8.66 -0.68
N ASN A 259 -20.68 -7.62 -1.32
CA ASN A 259 -19.76 -7.78 -2.44
C ASN A 259 -18.41 -8.36 -2.01
N LYS A 260 -17.95 -8.05 -0.80
CA LYS A 260 -16.76 -8.65 -0.20
C LYS A 260 -16.91 -10.17 -0.02
N VAL A 261 -18.10 -10.64 0.37
CA VAL A 261 -18.42 -12.07 0.47
C VAL A 261 -18.43 -12.71 -0.93
N ARG A 262 -19.10 -12.10 -1.91
CA ARG A 262 -19.11 -12.58 -3.31
C ARG A 262 -17.69 -12.69 -3.87
N LEU A 263 -16.86 -11.67 -3.67
CA LEU A 263 -15.47 -11.67 -4.13
C LEU A 263 -14.65 -12.78 -3.47
N ALA A 264 -14.86 -13.03 -2.17
CA ALA A 264 -14.20 -14.13 -1.47
C ALA A 264 -14.62 -15.51 -2.01
N GLN A 265 -15.89 -15.68 -2.40
CA GLN A 265 -16.36 -16.90 -3.08
C GLN A 265 -15.72 -17.05 -4.46
N ILE A 266 -15.74 -15.99 -5.28
CA ILE A 266 -15.15 -15.97 -6.63
C ILE A 266 -13.65 -16.29 -6.57
N ARG A 267 -12.91 -15.71 -5.61
CA ARG A 267 -11.45 -15.92 -5.46
C ARG A 267 -11.06 -17.34 -5.03
N LYS A 268 -11.99 -18.10 -4.45
CA LYS A 268 -11.75 -19.51 -4.10
C LYS A 268 -11.92 -20.46 -5.28
N LEU A 269 -12.47 -19.99 -6.40
CA LEU A 269 -12.65 -20.77 -7.60
C LEU A 269 -11.39 -20.73 -8.46
N ASN A 270 -10.91 -21.92 -8.84
CA ASN A 270 -9.90 -22.09 -9.87
C ASN A 270 -10.60 -22.43 -11.18
N PHE A 271 -10.08 -21.88 -12.27
CA PHE A 271 -10.62 -22.03 -13.62
C PHE A 271 -9.62 -22.73 -14.53
N GLU A 272 -10.13 -23.53 -15.43
CA GLU A 272 -9.43 -24.05 -16.60
C GLU A 272 -9.97 -23.33 -17.84
N ARG A 273 -9.10 -22.96 -18.76
CA ARG A 273 -9.48 -22.22 -19.96
C ARG A 273 -9.36 -23.14 -21.17
N THR A 274 -10.41 -23.21 -21.97
CA THR A 274 -10.42 -23.99 -23.21
C THR A 274 -9.51 -23.34 -24.26
N GLN A 275 -8.91 -24.16 -25.13
CA GLN A 275 -8.20 -23.64 -26.30
C GLN A 275 -9.21 -22.94 -27.23
N PRO A 276 -8.91 -21.74 -27.75
CA PRO A 276 -9.80 -21.06 -28.68
C PRO A 276 -9.96 -21.87 -29.97
N ALA A 277 -11.17 -22.34 -30.23
CA ALA A 277 -11.54 -22.97 -31.51
C ALA A 277 -11.84 -21.89 -32.57
N GLU A 278 -11.70 -22.22 -33.87
CA GLU A 278 -11.99 -21.29 -34.97
C GLU A 278 -13.39 -20.66 -34.80
N GLY A 279 -13.42 -19.33 -34.58
CA GLY A 279 -14.65 -18.55 -34.44
C GLY A 279 -15.31 -18.53 -33.06
N GLN A 280 -14.80 -19.22 -32.04
CA GLN A 280 -15.36 -19.18 -30.68
C GLN A 280 -14.33 -18.69 -29.63
N PRO A 281 -14.71 -17.73 -28.77
CA PRO A 281 -13.81 -17.28 -27.71
C PRO A 281 -13.61 -18.40 -26.67
N ALA A 282 -12.39 -18.48 -26.13
CA ALA A 282 -12.06 -19.40 -25.05
C ALA A 282 -13.03 -19.24 -23.86
N GLN A 283 -13.62 -20.35 -23.43
CA GLN A 283 -14.50 -20.44 -22.27
C GLN A 283 -13.73 -20.83 -21.00
N LEU A 284 -14.19 -20.31 -19.87
CA LEU A 284 -13.71 -20.65 -18.53
C LEU A 284 -14.61 -21.68 -17.87
N HIS A 285 -14.01 -22.79 -17.47
CA HIS A 285 -14.65 -23.84 -16.70
C HIS A 285 -14.08 -23.85 -15.30
N VAL A 286 -14.90 -24.13 -14.28
CA VAL A 286 -14.37 -24.39 -12.94
C VAL A 286 -13.50 -25.65 -13.01
N LYS A 287 -12.36 -25.64 -12.32
CA LYS A 287 -11.41 -26.77 -12.25
C LYS A 287 -12.14 -28.10 -12.05
N GLY A 288 -11.84 -29.08 -12.90
CA GLY A 288 -12.49 -30.40 -12.88
C GLY A 288 -13.90 -30.49 -13.50
N LYS A 289 -14.44 -29.39 -14.06
CA LYS A 289 -15.70 -29.37 -14.82
C LYS A 289 -15.50 -29.17 -16.34
N LEU A 290 -14.33 -29.53 -16.86
CA LEU A 290 -14.05 -29.46 -18.29
C LEU A 290 -14.87 -30.54 -19.03
N PRO A 291 -15.55 -30.21 -20.14
CA PRO A 291 -16.28 -31.21 -20.92
C PRO A 291 -15.35 -32.28 -21.50
N VAL A 292 -15.81 -33.53 -21.52
CA VAL A 292 -15.05 -34.67 -22.04
C VAL A 292 -14.73 -34.43 -23.52
N GLY A 293 -13.45 -34.50 -23.89
CA GLY A 293 -12.96 -34.32 -25.26
C GLY A 293 -12.52 -32.90 -25.63
N ILE A 294 -12.62 -31.92 -24.73
CA ILE A 294 -12.08 -30.58 -24.92
C ILE A 294 -10.74 -30.45 -24.18
N GLU A 295 -9.70 -29.99 -24.88
CA GLU A 295 -8.42 -29.71 -24.25
C GLU A 295 -8.39 -28.34 -23.58
N SER A 296 -7.84 -28.31 -22.37
CA SER A 296 -7.50 -27.09 -21.64
C SER A 296 -6.18 -26.51 -22.16
N ASP A 297 -5.92 -25.23 -21.89
CA ASP A 297 -4.62 -24.58 -22.11
C ASP A 297 -3.53 -25.07 -21.13
N GLY A 298 -3.85 -26.06 -20.29
CA GLY A 298 -2.93 -26.71 -19.35
C GLY A 298 -2.64 -25.87 -18.11
N ARG A 299 -3.40 -24.80 -17.87
CA ARG A 299 -3.15 -23.84 -16.79
C ARG A 299 -4.33 -23.73 -15.84
N GLU A 300 -4.00 -23.47 -14.59
CA GLU A 300 -4.97 -23.09 -13.57
C GLU A 300 -5.02 -21.57 -13.46
N TRP A 301 -6.19 -21.01 -13.68
CA TRP A 301 -6.44 -19.58 -13.64
C TRP A 301 -7.22 -19.22 -12.38
N HIS A 302 -6.78 -18.20 -11.65
CA HIS A 302 -7.54 -17.64 -10.53
C HIS A 302 -7.93 -16.19 -10.81
N VAL A 303 -9.07 -15.76 -10.25
CA VAL A 303 -9.57 -14.40 -10.43
C VAL A 303 -8.85 -13.46 -9.47
N LYS A 304 -8.02 -12.57 -10.01
CA LYS A 304 -7.25 -11.61 -9.21
C LYS A 304 -8.10 -10.40 -8.82
N LYS A 305 -8.71 -9.78 -9.82
CA LYS A 305 -9.61 -8.64 -9.67
C LYS A 305 -10.69 -8.69 -10.74
N ILE A 306 -11.81 -8.07 -10.45
CA ILE A 306 -12.83 -7.76 -11.44
C ILE A 306 -12.80 -6.25 -11.60
N GLU A 307 -12.67 -5.78 -12.83
CA GLU A 307 -12.55 -4.35 -13.13
C GLU A 307 -13.40 -4.05 -14.35
N LYS A 308 -14.32 -3.08 -14.23
CA LYS A 308 -15.27 -2.71 -15.29
C LYS A 308 -16.07 -3.91 -15.82
N GLY A 309 -16.43 -4.84 -14.93
CA GLY A 309 -17.17 -6.06 -15.27
C GLY A 309 -16.32 -7.18 -15.90
N GLU A 310 -15.05 -6.93 -16.21
CA GLU A 310 -14.14 -7.97 -16.75
C GLU A 310 -13.36 -8.66 -15.64
N LEU A 311 -13.24 -9.99 -15.73
CA LEU A 311 -12.38 -10.78 -14.86
C LEU A 311 -10.93 -10.66 -15.33
N LYS A 312 -10.06 -10.18 -14.45
CA LYS A 312 -8.62 -10.23 -14.65
C LYS A 312 -8.09 -11.49 -13.99
N LEU A 313 -7.72 -12.45 -14.83
CA LEU A 313 -7.23 -13.76 -14.46
C LEU A 313 -5.72 -13.78 -14.38
N MET A 314 -5.21 -14.63 -13.50
CA MET A 314 -3.79 -14.89 -13.36
C MET A 314 -3.57 -16.41 -13.33
N GLY A 315 -2.71 -16.88 -14.24
CA GLY A 315 -2.34 -18.30 -14.36
C GLY A 315 -0.86 -18.54 -14.07
N GLY A 316 -0.16 -17.50 -13.61
CA GLY A 316 1.24 -17.53 -13.21
C GLY A 316 1.43 -16.75 -11.92
N GLY A 317 2.67 -16.42 -11.59
CA GLY A 317 2.98 -15.67 -10.39
C GLY A 317 2.81 -14.16 -10.57
N ASP A 318 2.70 -13.50 -9.42
CA ASP A 318 2.44 -12.08 -9.34
C ASP A 318 3.71 -11.25 -9.53
N VAL A 319 3.70 -10.28 -10.45
CA VAL A 319 4.81 -9.34 -10.68
C VAL A 319 4.41 -7.89 -10.39
N VAL A 320 5.39 -7.01 -10.26
CA VAL A 320 5.19 -5.57 -10.01
C VAL A 320 4.30 -4.92 -11.07
N GLY A 321 4.54 -5.24 -12.34
CA GLY A 321 3.79 -4.70 -13.47
C GLY A 321 4.19 -3.26 -13.80
N ASN A 322 3.30 -2.55 -14.50
CA ASN A 322 3.61 -1.23 -15.05
C ASN A 322 3.73 -0.16 -13.95
N ILE A 323 4.88 0.52 -13.91
CA ILE A 323 5.12 1.73 -13.09
C ILE A 323 5.29 2.89 -14.06
N PRO A 324 4.53 4.00 -13.92
CA PRO A 324 4.71 5.18 -14.76
C PRO A 324 6.17 5.65 -14.75
N ALA A 325 6.74 5.85 -15.94
CA ALA A 325 8.07 6.42 -16.07
C ALA A 325 8.02 7.94 -15.89
N GLY A 326 9.12 8.50 -15.40
CA GLY A 326 9.26 9.93 -15.16
C GLY A 326 9.16 10.31 -13.69
N LEU A 327 9.66 11.50 -13.37
CA LEU A 327 9.55 12.09 -12.04
C LEU A 327 8.11 12.54 -11.79
N PRO A 328 7.66 12.55 -10.51
CA PRO A 328 6.36 13.12 -10.19
C PRO A 328 6.30 14.57 -10.66
N SER A 329 5.29 14.88 -11.47
CA SER A 329 5.05 16.26 -11.91
C SER A 329 4.64 17.13 -10.73
N PHE A 330 5.03 18.40 -10.77
CA PHE A 330 4.56 19.39 -9.81
C PHE A 330 3.03 19.50 -9.88
N ARG A 331 2.35 19.36 -8.74
CA ARG A 331 0.90 19.47 -8.62
C ARG A 331 0.54 20.31 -7.40
N LEU A 332 -0.22 21.38 -7.61
CA LEU A 332 -0.77 22.18 -6.51
C LEU A 332 -1.98 21.44 -5.90
N PRO A 333 -1.97 21.12 -4.59
CA PRO A 333 -3.14 20.60 -3.91
C PRO A 333 -4.28 21.62 -4.00
N THR A 334 -5.50 21.18 -4.33
CA THR A 334 -6.66 22.06 -4.43
C THR A 334 -7.05 22.57 -3.04
N LEU A 335 -6.84 23.86 -2.80
CA LEU A 335 -7.15 24.51 -1.53
C LEU A 335 -8.60 24.99 -1.53
N THR A 336 -9.49 24.15 -1.00
CA THR A 336 -10.87 24.56 -0.70
C THR A 336 -11.08 24.57 0.80
N LEU A 337 -11.67 25.64 1.34
CA LEU A 337 -11.91 25.77 2.78
C LEU A 337 -12.68 24.57 3.35
N ASP A 338 -13.68 24.07 2.61
CA ASP A 338 -14.47 22.91 3.01
C ASP A 338 -13.63 21.65 3.19
N ALA A 339 -12.73 21.36 2.22
CA ALA A 339 -11.83 20.20 2.32
C ALA A 339 -10.83 20.36 3.48
N ILE A 340 -10.31 21.58 3.70
CA ILE A 340 -9.42 21.87 4.82
C ILE A 340 -10.13 21.60 6.15
N LEU A 341 -11.35 22.14 6.35
CA LEU A 341 -12.11 21.93 7.57
C LEU A 341 -12.50 20.45 7.77
N SER A 342 -12.87 19.76 6.68
CA SER A 342 -13.23 18.33 6.72
C SER A 342 -12.04 17.43 7.09
N LEU A 343 -10.82 17.79 6.66
CA LEU A 343 -9.61 17.03 6.93
C LEU A 343 -8.88 17.49 8.19
N LEU A 344 -9.26 18.60 8.83
CA LEU A 344 -8.47 19.23 9.90
C LEU A 344 -8.23 18.30 11.09
N SER A 345 -9.28 17.64 11.58
CA SER A 345 -9.18 16.69 12.69
C SER A 345 -8.24 15.53 12.34
N ALA A 346 -8.42 14.94 11.15
CA ALA A 346 -7.58 13.87 10.67
C ALA A 346 -6.12 14.32 10.48
N ALA A 347 -5.90 15.52 9.95
CA ALA A 347 -4.56 16.09 9.73
C ALA A 347 -3.81 16.28 11.05
N ILE A 348 -4.47 16.75 12.11
CA ILE A 348 -3.87 16.88 13.45
C ILE A 348 -3.47 15.50 13.97
N ILE A 349 -4.37 14.52 13.91
CA ILE A 349 -4.10 13.16 14.40
C ILE A 349 -2.94 12.52 13.62
N VAL A 350 -2.99 12.59 12.28
CA VAL A 350 -1.93 12.05 11.41
C VAL A 350 -0.60 12.76 11.68
N ALA A 351 -0.59 14.09 11.82
CA ALA A 351 0.62 14.85 12.11
C ALA A 351 1.28 14.44 13.43
N LEU A 352 0.48 14.29 14.49
CA LEU A 352 0.96 13.87 15.80
C LEU A 352 1.45 12.42 15.79
N VAL A 353 0.69 11.49 15.19
CA VAL A 353 1.08 10.07 15.10
C VAL A 353 2.33 9.90 14.24
N ALA A 354 2.40 10.56 13.08
CA ALA A 354 3.57 10.55 12.21
C ALA A 354 4.81 11.10 12.92
N PHE A 355 4.65 12.16 13.71
CA PHE A 355 5.75 12.70 14.50
C PHE A 355 6.17 11.76 15.63
N MET A 356 5.23 11.22 16.40
CA MET A 356 5.50 10.24 17.47
C MET A 356 6.27 9.04 16.93
N GLU A 357 5.87 8.50 15.78
CA GLU A 357 6.59 7.40 15.13
C GLU A 357 8.01 7.82 14.73
N SER A 358 8.15 8.97 14.07
CA SER A 358 9.45 9.49 13.63
C SER A 358 10.42 9.71 14.79
N ILE A 359 9.96 10.35 15.88
CA ILE A 359 10.80 10.63 17.05
C ILE A 359 11.14 9.36 17.82
N SER A 360 10.21 8.41 17.95
CA SER A 360 10.48 7.11 18.55
C SER A 360 11.54 6.34 17.78
N MET A 361 11.47 6.35 16.45
CA MET A 361 12.49 5.70 15.60
C MET A 361 13.83 6.42 15.66
N ALA A 362 13.84 7.76 15.60
CA ALA A 362 15.06 8.56 15.73
C ALA A 362 15.77 8.26 17.06
N LYS A 363 15.03 8.18 18.17
CA LYS A 363 15.57 7.82 19.48
C LYS A 363 16.06 6.38 19.55
N ALA A 364 15.31 5.43 18.99
CA ALA A 364 15.74 4.04 18.92
C ALA A 364 17.07 3.89 18.13
N MET A 365 17.30 4.71 17.10
CA MET A 365 18.58 4.76 16.40
C MET A 365 19.66 5.50 17.21
N ALA A 366 19.27 6.49 18.00
CA ALA A 366 20.17 7.27 18.86
C ALA A 366 20.77 6.47 20.01
N THR A 367 20.06 5.48 20.56
CA THR A 367 20.61 4.58 21.59
C THR A 367 21.83 3.81 21.09
N LYS A 368 21.83 3.42 19.80
CA LYS A 368 22.95 2.72 19.15
C LYS A 368 24.02 3.68 18.63
N SER A 369 23.64 4.79 18.01
CA SER A 369 24.58 5.75 17.39
C SER A 369 25.15 6.79 18.36
N LYS A 370 24.61 6.87 19.59
CA LYS A 370 24.94 7.87 20.62
C LYS A 370 24.77 9.34 20.17
N GLN A 371 23.95 9.59 19.14
CA GLN A 371 23.64 10.94 18.69
C GLN A 371 22.63 11.63 19.63
N LYS A 372 22.66 12.96 19.70
CA LYS A 372 21.60 13.74 20.33
C LYS A 372 20.50 13.99 19.30
N ILE A 373 19.24 13.81 19.72
CA ILE A 373 18.06 14.07 18.89
C ILE A 373 17.36 15.32 19.44
N ASP A 374 17.10 16.29 18.57
CA ASP A 374 16.30 17.47 18.90
C ASP A 374 14.87 17.25 18.35
N PRO A 375 13.86 17.06 19.22
CA PRO A 375 12.49 16.83 18.79
C PRO A 375 11.92 17.95 17.92
N ASN A 376 12.29 19.20 18.16
CA ASN A 376 11.75 20.36 17.43
C ASN A 376 12.33 20.42 16.01
N GLN A 377 13.64 20.20 15.89
CA GLN A 377 14.30 20.12 14.59
C GLN A 377 13.76 18.92 13.79
N GLU A 378 13.53 17.78 14.44
CA GLU A 378 12.92 16.63 13.79
C GLU A 378 11.50 16.95 13.30
N LEU A 379 10.71 17.66 14.10
CA LEU A 379 9.37 18.14 13.73
C LEU A 379 9.41 19.07 12.50
N ILE A 380 10.36 20.01 12.46
CA ILE A 380 10.60 20.89 11.31
C ILE A 380 10.98 20.07 10.07
N GLY A 381 11.90 19.12 10.20
CA GLY A 381 12.34 18.25 9.10
C GLY A 381 11.20 17.42 8.52
N GLN A 382 10.38 16.77 9.36
CA GLN A 382 9.20 16.02 8.92
C GLN A 382 8.13 16.95 8.31
N GLY A 383 7.95 18.15 8.88
CA GLY A 383 7.06 19.17 8.34
C GLY A 383 7.46 19.61 6.94
N LEU A 384 8.72 19.97 6.73
CA LEU A 384 9.26 20.34 5.41
C LEU A 384 9.20 19.19 4.42
N SER A 385 9.46 17.96 4.88
CA SER A 385 9.31 16.73 4.09
C SER A 385 7.89 16.59 3.53
N ASN A 386 6.87 16.74 4.37
CA ASN A 386 5.48 16.63 3.96
C ASN A 386 5.01 17.85 3.15
N LEU A 387 5.44 19.06 3.51
CA LEU A 387 5.16 20.28 2.73
C LEU A 387 5.68 20.15 1.30
N GLY A 388 6.95 19.82 1.13
CA GLY A 388 7.53 19.63 -0.20
C GLY A 388 6.94 18.42 -0.92
N GLY A 389 6.76 17.30 -0.21
CA GLY A 389 6.17 16.08 -0.75
C GLY A 389 4.78 16.29 -1.38
N ALA A 390 3.93 17.11 -0.75
CA ALA A 390 2.58 17.38 -1.25
C ALA A 390 2.57 17.95 -2.68
N PHE A 391 3.58 18.76 -3.03
CA PHE A 391 3.72 19.32 -4.39
C PHE A 391 4.30 18.34 -5.41
N PHE A 392 4.94 17.26 -4.96
CA PHE A 392 5.52 16.20 -5.79
C PHE A 392 4.77 14.88 -5.63
N GLN A 393 3.45 14.97 -5.41
CA GLN A 393 2.54 13.83 -5.39
C GLN A 393 2.90 12.77 -4.33
N ALA A 394 3.50 13.17 -3.21
CA ALA A 394 3.67 12.29 -2.06
C ALA A 394 2.43 12.37 -1.16
N TYR A 395 2.04 11.23 -0.60
CA TYR A 395 1.11 11.17 0.52
C TYR A 395 1.86 11.30 1.86
N PRO A 396 1.17 11.46 3.02
CA PRO A 396 1.84 11.74 4.28
C PRO A 396 2.96 10.73 4.59
N ALA A 397 4.16 11.25 4.78
CA ALA A 397 5.38 10.53 5.07
C ALA A 397 5.74 10.67 6.55
N CYS A 398 6.45 9.67 7.07
CA CYS A 398 7.09 9.74 8.38
C CYS A 398 8.38 8.90 8.40
N GLY A 399 9.09 8.94 9.51
CA GLY A 399 10.27 8.11 9.74
C GLY A 399 9.94 6.62 9.74
N SER A 400 10.44 5.89 8.75
CA SER A 400 10.27 4.45 8.62
C SER A 400 11.29 3.68 9.46
N PHE A 401 10.82 2.71 10.22
CA PHE A 401 11.70 1.89 11.05
C PHE A 401 12.66 1.03 10.23
N THR A 402 12.13 0.27 9.26
CA THR A 402 12.91 -0.64 8.41
C THR A 402 13.99 0.09 7.61
N GLY A 403 13.66 1.24 6.99
CA GLY A 403 14.64 2.04 6.26
C GLY A 403 15.72 2.60 7.18
N SER A 404 15.35 3.06 8.37
CA SER A 404 16.31 3.61 9.34
C SER A 404 17.27 2.56 9.89
N ALA A 405 16.76 1.34 10.15
CA ALA A 405 17.58 0.22 10.59
C ALA A 405 18.58 -0.20 9.51
N ILE A 406 18.17 -0.22 8.23
CA ILE A 406 19.08 -0.50 7.10
C ILE A 406 20.16 0.57 7.00
N ASN A 407 19.81 1.86 7.12
CA ASN A 407 20.79 2.96 7.12
C ASN A 407 21.82 2.79 8.25
N LEU A 408 21.36 2.45 9.46
CA LEU A 408 22.24 2.24 10.59
C LEU A 408 23.17 1.03 10.37
N GLN A 409 22.63 -0.10 9.87
CA GLN A 409 23.41 -1.29 9.56
C GLN A 409 24.42 -1.07 8.41
N ALA A 410 24.07 -0.23 7.43
CA ALA A 410 24.96 0.18 6.36
C ALA A 410 26.07 1.14 6.82
N GLY A 411 26.03 1.60 8.07
CA GLY A 411 27.02 2.50 8.65
C GLY A 411 26.81 3.98 8.30
N ALA A 412 25.58 4.39 7.97
CA ALA A 412 25.27 5.78 7.68
C ALA A 412 25.63 6.69 8.86
N LYS A 413 26.48 7.70 8.61
CA LYS A 413 26.94 8.67 9.61
C LYS A 413 26.25 10.03 9.53
N THR A 414 25.58 10.33 8.42
CA THR A 414 24.92 11.62 8.15
C THR A 414 23.60 11.39 7.43
N GLY A 415 22.69 12.37 7.51
CA GLY A 415 21.40 12.35 6.79
C GLY A 415 21.54 12.26 5.26
N PHE A 416 22.72 12.58 4.70
CA PHE A 416 22.98 12.44 3.27
C PHE A 416 22.72 11.03 2.72
N ALA A 417 22.75 9.98 3.55
CA ALA A 417 22.34 8.65 3.13
C ALA A 417 20.94 8.65 2.49
N MET A 418 20.00 9.42 3.05
CA MET A 418 18.65 9.55 2.51
C MET A 418 18.54 10.51 1.34
N VAL A 419 19.46 11.48 1.22
CA VAL A 419 19.60 12.31 0.01
C VAL A 419 20.01 11.44 -1.18
N PHE A 420 21.04 10.60 -1.00
CA PHE A 420 21.46 9.63 -2.01
C PHE A 420 20.36 8.61 -2.32
N ASN A 421 19.62 8.15 -1.31
CA ASN A 421 18.45 7.30 -1.53
C ASN A 421 17.40 7.99 -2.43
N GLY A 422 17.05 9.25 -2.14
CA GLY A 422 16.10 10.00 -2.96
C GLY A 422 16.60 10.19 -4.40
N ILE A 423 17.88 10.50 -4.59
CA ILE A 423 18.49 10.57 -5.94
C ILE A 423 18.41 9.22 -6.64
N PHE A 424 18.68 8.12 -5.94
CA PHE A 424 18.59 6.78 -6.51
C PHE A 424 17.15 6.42 -6.90
N VAL A 425 16.16 6.82 -6.10
CA VAL A 425 14.73 6.69 -6.47
C VAL A 425 14.41 7.53 -7.70
N ALA A 426 14.93 8.76 -7.82
CA ALA A 426 14.75 9.60 -9.00
C ALA A 426 15.33 8.95 -10.27
N VAL A 427 16.56 8.43 -10.18
CA VAL A 427 17.20 7.66 -11.27
C VAL A 427 16.37 6.42 -11.60
N THR A 428 15.81 5.75 -10.58
CA THR A 428 14.97 4.58 -10.77
C THR A 428 13.70 4.93 -11.55
N LEU A 429 13.02 6.02 -11.19
CA LEU A 429 11.82 6.52 -11.86
C LEU A 429 12.08 6.96 -13.31
N LEU A 430 13.27 7.50 -13.59
CA LEU A 430 13.65 7.97 -14.92
C LEU A 430 14.09 6.84 -15.86
N PHE A 431 14.83 5.85 -15.35
CA PHE A 431 15.53 4.90 -16.21
C PHE A 431 15.23 3.42 -15.92
N LEU A 432 14.88 3.06 -14.67
CA LEU A 432 14.82 1.66 -14.25
C LEU A 432 13.39 1.09 -14.16
N THR A 433 12.34 1.91 -14.19
CA THR A 433 10.95 1.43 -14.05
C THR A 433 10.53 0.36 -15.07
N PRO A 434 10.91 0.41 -16.37
CA PRO A 434 10.55 -0.66 -17.31
C PRO A 434 11.18 -2.00 -16.94
N TYR A 435 12.40 -1.97 -16.41
CA TYR A 435 13.13 -3.18 -16.00
C TYR A 435 12.55 -3.83 -14.75
N LEU A 436 11.79 -3.08 -13.95
CA LEU A 436 11.11 -3.60 -12.75
C LEU A 436 9.79 -4.30 -13.06
N TYR A 437 9.28 -4.24 -14.30
CA TYR A 437 7.96 -4.80 -14.65
C TYR A 437 7.82 -6.28 -14.25
N HIS A 438 8.84 -7.09 -14.60
CA HIS A 438 8.84 -8.54 -14.39
C HIS A 438 9.30 -8.98 -13.00
N LEU A 439 9.65 -8.06 -12.11
CA LEU A 439 10.08 -8.40 -10.75
C LEU A 439 8.95 -9.13 -10.00
N PRO A 440 9.16 -10.38 -9.54
CA PRO A 440 8.14 -11.08 -8.78
C PRO A 440 7.84 -10.39 -7.44
N LYS A 441 6.55 -10.23 -7.12
CA LYS A 441 6.10 -9.68 -5.82
C LYS A 441 6.55 -10.54 -4.65
N ALA A 442 6.64 -11.85 -4.84
CA ALA A 442 7.25 -12.79 -3.90
C ALA A 442 8.65 -12.33 -3.43
N VAL A 443 9.47 -11.82 -4.34
CA VAL A 443 10.82 -11.34 -4.04
C VAL A 443 10.76 -10.10 -3.14
N LEU A 444 9.86 -9.17 -3.44
CA LEU A 444 9.64 -7.99 -2.57
C LEU A 444 9.21 -8.40 -1.16
N ALA A 445 8.33 -9.39 -1.05
CA ALA A 445 7.88 -9.93 0.23
C ALA A 445 9.04 -10.56 1.03
N VAL A 446 9.95 -11.29 0.37
CA VAL A 446 11.18 -11.82 0.99
C VAL A 446 12.10 -10.71 1.48
N ILE A 447 12.29 -9.64 0.70
CA ILE A 447 13.10 -8.47 1.10
C ILE A 447 12.54 -7.84 2.37
N ILE A 448 11.22 -7.62 2.41
CA ILE A 448 10.54 -7.06 3.58
C ILE A 448 10.68 -8.00 4.79
N LEU A 449 10.46 -9.31 4.59
CA LEU A 449 10.60 -10.31 5.66
C LEU A 449 12.00 -10.30 6.28
N LEU A 450 13.05 -10.34 5.44
CA LEU A 450 14.44 -10.27 5.91
C LEU A 450 14.72 -8.97 6.65
N ALA A 451 14.23 -7.84 6.15
CA ALA A 451 14.45 -6.56 6.81
C ALA A 451 13.77 -6.52 8.18
N VAL A 452 12.57 -7.08 8.32
CA VAL A 452 11.81 -7.15 9.57
C VAL A 452 12.42 -8.13 10.59
N THR A 453 12.99 -9.25 10.17
CA THR A 453 13.65 -10.19 11.11
C THR A 453 14.80 -9.55 11.89
N SER A 454 15.49 -8.56 11.30
CA SER A 454 16.54 -7.79 12.00
C SER A 454 16.02 -6.86 13.11
N LEU A 455 14.70 -6.73 13.22
CA LEU A 455 14.03 -5.78 14.10
C LEU A 455 13.40 -6.43 15.33
N VAL A 456 13.04 -7.71 15.24
CA VAL A 456 12.50 -8.45 16.38
C VAL A 456 13.62 -8.61 17.41
N THR A 457 13.37 -8.18 18.64
CA THR A 457 14.28 -8.38 19.78
C THR A 457 13.63 -9.34 20.77
N PRO A 458 13.83 -10.67 20.64
CA PRO A 458 13.17 -11.67 21.49
C PRO A 458 13.54 -11.52 22.97
N GLU A 459 14.72 -10.98 23.24
CA GLU A 459 15.24 -10.73 24.59
C GLU A 459 14.39 -9.72 25.37
N ALA A 460 13.76 -8.76 24.68
CA ALA A 460 12.87 -7.78 25.29
C ALA A 460 11.48 -8.36 25.66
N LEU A 461 11.14 -9.56 25.19
CA LEU A 461 9.87 -10.24 25.50
C LEU A 461 9.99 -11.19 26.70
N LYS A 462 11.21 -11.47 27.16
CA LYS A 462 11.48 -12.41 28.26
C LYS A 462 11.51 -11.75 29.64
N HIS A 463 11.38 -10.42 29.73
CA HIS A 463 11.52 -9.65 30.95
C HIS A 463 10.33 -8.76 31.22
#